data_AF-A0A2X2UYF7-F1
#
_entry.id   AF-A0A2X2UYF7-F1
#
_cell.length_a   1.000
_cell.length_b   1.000
_cell.length_c   1.000
_cell.angle_alpha   90.00
_cell.angle_beta   90.00
_cell.angle_gamma   90.00
#
_symmetry.space_group_name_H-M   'P 1'
#
loop_
_entity.id
_entity.type
_entity.pdbx_description
1 polymer ?
#
loop_
_entity_poly.entity_id
_entity_poly.type
_entity_poly.pdbx_seq_one_letter_code
_entity_poly.pdbx_strand_id
1 'polypeptide(L)' 'MNLNDIEVKIKNLIDNKTYKNSEFIYEFLLCFDLPKASITRLKKGDYNIAKDKTDILWKKKIFFKECSNNIYEEY' A
#
# COMPACT_ATOMS: atom_id res chain seq x y z
N MET A 1 -16.95 -2.89 7.62
CA MET A 1 -15.62 -3.03 8.23
C MET A 1 -15.69 -2.52 9.66
N ASN A 2 -15.27 -3.32 10.65
CA ASN A 2 -15.19 -2.92 12.06
C ASN A 2 -13.74 -2.56 12.41
N LEU A 3 -13.54 -1.56 13.29
CA LEU A 3 -12.24 -1.10 13.76
C LEU A 3 -11.35 -2.25 14.29
N ASN A 4 -11.94 -3.16 15.08
CA ASN A 4 -11.21 -4.31 15.62
C ASN A 4 -10.69 -5.24 14.52
N ASP A 5 -11.47 -5.45 13.45
CA ASP A 5 -11.06 -6.31 12.34
C ASP A 5 -9.88 -5.68 11.59
N ILE A 6 -9.88 -4.35 11.45
CA ILE A 6 -8.76 -3.60 10.83
C ILE A 6 -7.50 -3.84 11.65
N GLU A 7 -7.57 -3.67 12.97
CA GLU A 7 -6.44 -3.77 13.86
C GLU A 7 -5.81 -5.17 13.81
N VAL A 8 -6.64 -6.22 13.86
CA VAL A 8 -6.18 -7.61 13.75
C VAL A 8 -5.51 -7.86 12.40
N LYS A 9 -6.11 -7.41 11.29
CA LYS A 9 -5.53 -7.56 9.94
C LYS A 9 -4.18 -6.85 9.82
N ILE A 10 -4.07 -5.62 10.33
CA ILE A 10 -2.82 -4.85 10.30
C ILE A 10 -1.73 -5.50 11.18
N LYS A 11 -2.08 -5.97 12.38
CA LYS A 11 -1.13 -6.70 13.25
C LYS A 11 -0.59 -7.93 12.53
N ASN A 12 -1.47 -8.74 11.96
CA ASN A 12 -1.08 -9.91 11.18
C ASN A 12 -0.23 -9.56 9.95
N LEU A 13 -0.50 -8.43 9.30
CA LEU A 13 0.31 -7.93 8.20
C LEU A 13 1.73 -7.61 8.67
N ILE A 14 1.91 -6.95 9.82
CA ILE A 14 3.23 -6.55 10.33
C ILE A 14 4.01 -7.72 10.94
N ASP A 15 3.32 -8.63 11.63
CA ASP A 15 3.97 -9.76 12.30
C ASP A 15 4.51 -10.78 11.29
N ASN A 16 3.93 -10.87 10.10
CA ASN A 16 4.32 -11.84 9.08
C ASN A 16 5.66 -11.56 8.39
N LYS A 17 6.37 -10.43 8.69
CA LYS A 17 7.76 -10.03 8.33
C LYS A 17 8.35 -10.43 6.96
N THR A 18 7.56 -10.95 6.03
CA THR A 18 7.99 -11.63 4.79
C THR A 18 7.44 -10.90 3.56
N TYR A 19 7.11 -9.62 3.70
CA TYR A 19 6.68 -8.81 2.58
C TYR A 19 7.92 -8.25 1.88
N LYS A 20 8.04 -8.55 0.59
CA LYS A 20 8.84 -7.72 -0.31
C LYS A 20 8.23 -6.32 -0.26
N ASN A 21 9.05 -5.28 -0.18
CA ASN A 21 8.60 -3.88 -0.06
C ASN A 21 7.55 -3.49 -1.12
N SER A 22 7.64 -4.07 -2.31
CA SER A 22 6.71 -3.85 -3.42
C SER A 22 5.30 -4.45 -3.22
N GLU A 23 5.14 -5.47 -2.36
CA GLU A 23 3.85 -6.16 -2.14
C GLU A 23 3.12 -5.65 -0.90
N PHE A 24 3.85 -5.10 0.07
CA PHE A 24 3.31 -4.62 1.35
C PHE A 24 2.09 -3.72 1.18
N ILE A 25 2.18 -2.75 0.27
CA ILE A 25 1.12 -1.77 0.02
C ILE A 25 -0.19 -2.40 -0.46
N TYR A 26 -0.15 -3.49 -1.24
CA TYR A 26 -1.34 -4.17 -1.73
C TYR A 26 -2.03 -4.96 -0.61
N GLU A 27 -1.24 -5.64 0.23
CA GLU A 27 -1.74 -6.33 1.42
C GLU A 27 -2.30 -5.34 2.47
N PHE A 28 -1.66 -4.18 2.62
CA PHE A 28 -2.18 -3.08 3.44
C PHE A 28 -3.55 -2.63 2.96
N LEU A 29 -3.73 -2.39 1.66
CA LEU A 29 -5.02 -2.01 1.09
C LEU A 29 -6.10 -3.10 1.27
N LEU A 30 -5.72 -4.38 1.26
CA LEU A 30 -6.63 -5.49 1.57
C LEU A 30 -7.10 -5.49 3.02
N CYS A 31 -6.28 -5.00 3.96
CA CYS A 31 -6.69 -4.87 5.35
C CYS A 31 -7.95 -4.01 5.44
N PHE A 32 -8.00 -2.90 4.66
CA PHE A 32 -9.10 -1.93 4.47
C PHE A 32 -10.31 -2.43 3.67
N ASP A 33 -10.41 -3.73 3.39
CA ASP A 33 -11.48 -4.35 2.61
C ASP A 33 -11.70 -3.68 1.24
N LEU A 34 -10.63 -3.11 0.67
CA LEU A 34 -10.69 -2.57 -0.69
C LEU A 34 -10.86 -3.71 -1.71
N PRO A 35 -11.62 -3.49 -2.80
CA PRO A 35 -11.90 -4.57 -3.75
C PRO A 35 -10.61 -5.14 -4.35
N LYS A 36 -10.44 -6.47 -4.28
CA LYS A 36 -9.30 -7.19 -4.87
C LYS A 36 -9.06 -6.81 -6.32
N ALA A 37 -10.12 -6.70 -7.12
CA ALA A 37 -10.04 -6.28 -8.52
C ALA A 37 -9.43 -4.88 -8.70
N SER A 38 -9.73 -3.94 -7.78
CA SER A 38 -9.13 -2.60 -7.83
C SER A 38 -7.65 -2.62 -7.47
N ILE A 39 -7.27 -3.44 -6.49
CA ILE A 39 -5.88 -3.64 -6.10
C ILE A 39 -5.08 -4.32 -7.22
N THR A 40 -5.66 -5.31 -7.91
CA THR A 40 -5.03 -5.93 -9.09
C THR A 40 -4.82 -4.91 -10.22
N ARG A 41 -5.79 -4.03 -10.47
CA ARG A 41 -5.65 -2.94 -11.46
C ARG A 41 -4.59 -1.93 -11.06
N LEU A 42 -4.50 -1.59 -9.77
CA LEU A 42 -3.41 -0.75 -9.24
C LEU A 42 -2.05 -1.40 -9.47
N LYS A 43 -1.93 -2.70 -9.16
CA LYS A 43 -0.70 -3.48 -9.35
C LYS A 43 -0.28 -3.62 -10.82
N LYS A 44 -1.24 -3.70 -11.73
CA LYS A 44 -0.99 -3.70 -13.18
C LYS A 44 -0.61 -2.33 -13.75
N GLY A 45 -0.84 -1.25 -13.00
CA GLY A 45 -0.55 0.12 -13.42
C GLY A 45 -1.76 0.93 -13.88
N ASP A 46 -2.94 0.33 -14.10
CA ASP A 46 -4.14 1.03 -14.59
C ASP A 46 -4.55 2.21 -13.68
N TYR A 47 -4.38 2.05 -12.36
CA TYR A 47 -4.71 3.06 -11.36
C TYR A 47 -3.49 3.79 -10.80
N ASN A 48 -2.29 3.35 -11.15
CA ASN A 48 -1.07 3.98 -10.68
C ASN A 48 -0.75 5.18 -11.57
N ILE A 49 -0.91 6.39 -11.02
CA ILE A 49 -0.59 7.64 -11.73
C ILE A 49 0.77 8.22 -11.31
N ALA A 50 1.59 7.46 -10.58
CA ALA A 50 2.94 7.87 -10.25
C ALA A 50 3.81 7.93 -11.51
N LYS A 51 4.78 8.86 -11.52
CA LYS A 51 5.75 8.99 -12.61
C LYS A 51 6.87 7.96 -12.48
N ASP A 52 7.25 7.64 -11.24
CA ASP A 52 8.32 6.71 -10.92
C ASP A 52 7.78 5.28 -10.80
N LYS A 53 8.53 4.31 -11.35
CA LYS A 53 8.10 2.90 -11.40
C LYS A 53 8.02 2.22 -10.03
N THR A 54 8.71 2.78 -9.04
CA THR A 54 8.74 2.30 -7.65
C THR A 54 7.59 2.84 -6.82
N ASP A 55 7.00 3.95 -7.27
CA ASP A 55 6.02 4.70 -6.50
C ASP A 55 4.61 4.27 -6.90
N ILE A 56 3.70 4.33 -5.93
CA ILE A 56 2.30 3.99 -6.15
C ILE A 56 1.46 5.19 -5.73
N LEU A 57 0.82 5.81 -6.71
CA LEU A 57 -0.12 6.90 -6.49
C LEU A 57 -1.49 6.49 -6.98
N TRP A 58 -2.39 6.21 -6.03
CA TRP A 58 -3.81 6.03 -6.30
C TRP A 58 -4.56 7.30 -5.90
N LYS A 59 -4.97 8.08 -6.90
CA LYS A 59 -5.58 9.40 -6.70
C LYS A 59 -6.69 9.38 -5.64
N LYS A 60 -6.60 10.30 -4.65
CA LYS A 60 -7.54 10.45 -3.52
C LYS A 60 -7.64 9.23 -2.58
N LYS A 61 -6.72 8.27 -2.68
CA LYS A 61 -6.74 7.05 -1.85
C LYS A 61 -5.43 6.82 -1.12
N ILE A 62 -4.31 6.76 -1.86
CA ILE A 62 -3.00 6.53 -1.23
C ILE A 62 -1.87 7.07 -2.10
N PHE A 63 -0.82 7.53 -1.44
CA PHE A 63 0.49 7.72 -2.03
C PHE A 63 1.47 6.89 -1.22
N PHE A 64 2.19 6.00 -1.89
CA PHE A 64 3.18 5.11 -1.31
C PHE A 64 4.48 5.26 -2.09
N LYS A 65 5.54 5.56 -1.35
CA LYS A 65 6.89 5.75 -1.87
C LYS A 65 7.87 5.02 -0.98
N GLU A 66 8.69 4.16 -1.57
CA GLU A 66 9.79 3.52 -0.86
C GLU A 66 10.93 4.52 -0.69
N CYS A 67 11.43 4.67 0.53
CA CYS A 67 12.42 5.69 0.87
C CYS A 67 13.54 5.05 1.69
N SER A 68 14.77 5.23 1.25
CA SER A 68 15.98 4.82 2.00
C SER A 68 16.35 5.82 3.07
N ASN A 69 16.06 7.10 2.83
CA ASN A 69 16.33 8.22 3.73
C ASN A 69 15.03 8.90 4.17
N ASN A 70 15.15 9.76 5.20
CA ASN A 70 14.05 10.54 5.74
C ASN A 70 13.47 11.48 4.67
N ILE A 71 12.24 11.24 4.26
CA ILE A 71 11.51 12.01 3.23
C ILE A 71 11.22 13.45 3.59
N TYR A 72 11.37 13.83 4.86
CA TYR A 72 11.14 15.19 5.33
C TYR A 72 12.40 16.06 5.33
N GLU A 73 13.57 15.52 4.97
CA GLU A 73 14.83 16.28 4.95
C GLU A 73 15.10 16.97 3.60
N GLU A 74 14.31 16.69 2.56
CA GLU A 74 14.44 17.30 1.23
C GLU A 74 13.51 18.52 1.00
N TYR A 75 12.93 19.09 2.07
CA TYR A 75 12.11 20.31 2.01
C TYR A 75 12.60 21.41 2.96
#